data_AF-A0A6N9C992-F1
#
_entry.id   AF-A0A6N9C992-F1
#
_cell.length_a   1.000
_cell.length_b   1.000
_cell.length_c   1.000
_cell.angle_alpha   90.00
_cell.angle_beta   90.00
_cell.angle_gamma   90.00
#
_symmetry.space_group_name_H-M   'P 1'
#
loop_
_entity.id
_entity.type
_entity.pdbx_description
1 polymer ?
#
loop_
_entity_poly.entity_id
_entity_poly.type
_entity_poly.pdbx_seq_one_letter_code
_entity_poly.pdbx_strand_id
1 'polypeptide(L)'
;MNQRLVCYLVVVVLLLNPISTAHSISVKTQGKIALVAILGGVAILTKYLAGRDQKTVEALHANLGTPERVTKFERGVDQWRIEWYGNRRYVFRNNVLQNDAGREPAEPPEGF
;
A
#
# COMPACT_ATOMS: atom_id res chain seq x y z
N MET A 1 -18.68 2.66 2.67
CA MET A 1 -18.65 3.86 1.79
C MET A 1 -17.84 3.50 0.55
N ASN A 2 -18.53 3.26 -0.57
CA ASN A 2 -17.98 2.50 -1.69
C ASN A 2 -16.83 3.25 -2.38
N GLN A 3 -15.65 2.64 -2.44
CA GLN A 3 -14.46 3.18 -3.12
C GLN A 3 -14.76 3.58 -4.58
N ARG A 4 -15.69 2.87 -5.23
CA ARG A 4 -16.22 3.23 -6.55
C ARG A 4 -16.86 4.63 -6.56
N LEU A 5 -17.63 4.99 -5.53
CA LEU A 5 -18.23 6.32 -5.39
C LEU A 5 -17.18 7.44 -5.22
N VAL A 6 -16.08 7.18 -4.51
CA VAL A 6 -15.00 8.17 -4.34
C VAL A 6 -14.23 8.35 -5.64
N CYS A 7 -13.89 7.27 -6.35
CA CYS A 7 -13.27 7.36 -7.67
C CYS A 7 -14.19 8.05 -8.68
N TYR A 8 -15.48 7.70 -8.71
CA TYR A 8 -16.47 8.39 -9.54
C TYR A 8 -16.57 9.87 -9.16
N LEU A 9 -16.60 10.23 -7.87
CA LEU A 9 -16.69 11.62 -7.45
C LEU A 9 -15.43 12.40 -7.81
N VAL A 10 -14.24 11.82 -7.70
CA VAL A 10 -12.98 12.47 -8.13
C VAL A 10 -12.94 12.64 -9.64
N VAL A 11 -13.33 11.62 -10.41
CA VAL A 11 -13.39 11.68 -11.87
C VAL A 11 -14.48 12.65 -12.33
N VAL A 12 -15.62 12.70 -11.65
CA VAL A 12 -16.73 13.62 -11.89
C VAL A 12 -16.34 15.04 -11.49
N VAL A 13 -15.60 15.27 -10.41
CA VAL A 13 -15.07 16.60 -10.04
C VAL A 13 -13.98 17.06 -11.01
N LEU A 14 -13.20 16.14 -11.57
CA LEU A 14 -12.22 16.43 -12.63
C LEU A 14 -12.88 16.71 -13.98
N LEU A 15 -13.94 15.98 -14.34
CA LEU A 15 -14.67 16.12 -15.61
C LEU A 15 -15.71 17.24 -15.59
N LEU A 16 -16.38 17.46 -14.46
CA LEU A 16 -17.33 18.55 -14.25
C LEU A 16 -16.64 19.87 -13.91
N ASN A 17 -15.31 19.93 -13.87
CA ASN A 17 -14.61 21.20 -13.63
C ASN A 17 -14.80 22.10 -14.85
N PRO A 18 -15.77 23.04 -14.85
CA PRO A 18 -15.97 23.92 -15.97
C PRO A 18 -15.14 25.15 -15.60
N ILE A 19 -13.81 25.05 -15.55
CA ILE A 19 -12.97 26.23 -15.28
C ILE A 19 -12.89 27.12 -16.53
N SER A 20 -14.00 27.27 -17.23
CA SER A 20 -14.16 28.14 -18.39
C SER A 20 -15.35 29.09 -18.25
N THR A 21 -15.97 29.20 -17.08
CA THR A 21 -16.94 30.26 -16.83
C THR A 21 -16.47 31.20 -15.72
N ALA A 22 -16.04 32.37 -16.20
CA ALA A 22 -15.87 33.62 -15.49
C ALA A 22 -14.63 33.79 -14.59
N HIS A 23 -13.90 34.88 -14.88
CA HIS A 23 -12.78 35.47 -14.14
C HIS A 23 -11.40 34.80 -14.28
N SER A 24 -10.63 35.25 -15.27
CA SER A 24 -9.16 35.48 -15.27
C SER A 24 -8.24 34.55 -14.44
N ILE A 25 -8.56 33.28 -14.27
CA ILE A 25 -7.62 32.32 -13.69
C ILE A 25 -6.56 32.03 -14.75
N SER A 26 -5.36 32.62 -14.57
CA SER A 26 -4.18 32.32 -15.37
C SER A 26 -4.00 30.81 -15.49
N VAL A 27 -3.67 30.32 -16.69
CA VAL A 27 -3.35 28.90 -16.96
C VAL A 27 -2.35 28.34 -15.93
N LYS A 28 -1.46 29.19 -15.41
CA LYS A 28 -0.50 28.88 -14.35
C LYS A 28 -1.17 28.50 -13.01
N THR A 29 -2.29 29.11 -12.66
CA THR A 29 -3.06 28.83 -11.44
C THR A 29 -3.92 27.58 -11.62
N GLN A 30 -4.50 27.35 -12.80
CA GLN A 30 -5.21 26.09 -13.12
C GLN A 30 -4.27 24.88 -13.05
N GLY A 31 -3.06 25.00 -13.61
CA GLY A 31 -2.06 23.92 -13.55
C GLY A 31 -1.64 23.57 -12.11
N LYS A 32 -1.54 24.57 -11.22
CA LYS A 32 -1.26 24.34 -9.79
C LYS A 32 -2.40 23.59 -9.11
N ILE A 33 -3.66 23.96 -9.38
CA ILE A 33 -4.83 23.29 -8.79
C ILE A 33 -4.91 21.83 -9.27
N ALA A 34 -4.70 21.60 -10.57
CA ALA A 34 -4.67 20.24 -11.13
C ALA A 34 -3.55 19.39 -10.49
N LEU A 35 -2.35 19.96 -10.32
CA LEU A 35 -1.24 19.28 -9.66
C LEU A 35 -1.57 18.92 -8.21
N VAL A 36 -2.13 19.86 -7.44
CA VAL A 36 -2.55 19.64 -6.05
C VAL A 36 -3.62 18.55 -5.98
N ALA A 37 -4.58 18.55 -6.90
CA ALA A 37 -5.61 17.52 -6.96
C ALA A 37 -5.03 16.13 -7.26
N ILE A 38 -4.07 16.03 -8.20
CA ILE A 38 -3.38 14.78 -8.52
C ILE A 38 -2.57 14.29 -7.32
N LEU A 39 -1.77 15.16 -6.69
CA LEU A 39 -0.98 14.81 -5.51
C LEU A 39 -1.87 14.38 -4.34
N GLY A 40 -2.99 15.07 -4.12
CA GLY A 40 -3.99 14.68 -3.13
C GLY A 40 -4.61 13.31 -3.41
N GLY A 41 -4.98 13.06 -4.67
CA GLY A 41 -5.51 11.77 -5.12
C GLY A 41 -4.51 10.62 -4.91
N VAL A 42 -3.25 10.82 -5.30
CA VAL A 42 -2.17 9.85 -5.09
C VAL A 42 -1.96 9.59 -3.60
N ALA A 43 -1.88 10.63 -2.77
CA ALA A 43 -1.69 10.48 -1.33
C ALA A 43 -2.81 9.67 -0.66
N ILE A 44 -4.07 9.93 -1.05
CA ILE A 44 -5.22 9.18 -0.55
C ILE A 44 -5.14 7.72 -0.99
N LEU A 45 -4.79 7.46 -2.26
CA LEU A 45 -4.66 6.11 -2.80
C LEU A 45 -3.54 5.34 -2.10
N THR A 46 -2.37 5.95 -1.91
CA THR A 46 -1.24 5.35 -1.20
C THR A 46 -1.61 5.03 0.25
N LYS A 47 -2.29 5.95 0.95
CA LYS A 47 -2.76 5.72 2.33
C LYS A 47 -3.80 4.60 2.40
N TYR A 48 -4.67 4.50 1.41
CA TYR A 48 -5.66 3.42 1.32
C TYR A 48 -4.98 2.06 1.10
N LEU A 49 -4.02 1.98 0.18
CA LEU A 49 -3.25 0.76 -0.08
C LEU A 49 -2.50 0.32 1.18
N ALA A 50 -1.77 1.23 1.83
CA ALA A 50 -1.08 0.95 3.07
C ALA A 50 -2.02 0.44 4.17
N GLY A 51 -3.20 1.05 4.32
CA GLY A 51 -4.19 0.60 5.30
C GLY A 51 -4.82 -0.76 4.95
N ARG A 52 -4.97 -1.07 3.66
CA ARG A 52 -5.44 -2.39 3.20
C ARG A 52 -4.40 -3.47 3.51
N ASP A 53 -3.13 -3.20 3.22
CA ASP A 53 -2.04 -4.14 3.46
C ASP A 53 -1.89 -4.42 4.96
N GLN A 54 -1.98 -3.38 5.80
CA GLN A 54 -2.01 -3.55 7.26
C GLN A 54 -3.14 -4.46 7.72
N LYS A 55 -4.37 -4.24 7.24
CA LYS A 55 -5.51 -5.10 7.58
C LYS A 55 -5.31 -6.55 7.13
N THR A 56 -4.68 -6.77 5.99
CA THR A 56 -4.36 -8.11 5.51
C THR A 56 -3.36 -8.81 6.43
N VAL A 57 -2.34 -8.10 6.90
CA VAL A 57 -1.36 -8.63 7.86
C VAL A 57 -2.00 -8.89 9.23
N GLU A 58 -2.83 -7.97 9.73
CA GLU A 58 -3.56 -8.15 10.98
C GLU A 58 -4.51 -9.35 10.91
N ALA A 59 -5.23 -9.51 9.79
CA ALA A 59 -6.08 -10.68 9.58
C ALA A 59 -5.27 -11.98 9.52
N LEU A 60 -4.08 -11.96 8.91
CA LEU A 60 -3.18 -13.11 8.89
C LEU A 60 -2.73 -13.48 10.31
N HIS A 61 -2.31 -12.50 11.11
CA HIS A 61 -1.92 -12.69 12.51
C HIS A 61 -3.09 -13.14 13.38
N ALA A 62 -4.31 -12.64 13.16
CA ALA A 62 -5.49 -13.09 13.88
C ALA A 62 -5.83 -14.56 13.58
N ASN A 63 -5.58 -15.03 12.35
CA ASN A 63 -5.84 -16.42 11.95
C ASN A 63 -4.74 -17.39 12.41
N LEU A 64 -3.47 -16.98 12.34
CA LEU A 64 -2.32 -17.85 12.64
C LEU A 64 -1.82 -17.73 14.07
N GLY A 65 -2.22 -16.68 14.80
CA GLY A 65 -1.75 -16.38 16.14
C GLY A 65 -0.35 -15.76 16.18
N THR A 66 0.39 -16.04 17.24
CA THR A 66 1.77 -15.56 17.43
C THR A 66 2.77 -16.44 16.69
N PRO A 67 3.70 -15.86 15.93
CA PRO A 67 4.75 -16.63 15.24
C PRO A 67 5.71 -17.27 16.24
N GLU A 68 6.21 -18.47 15.91
CA GLU A 68 7.20 -19.19 16.73
C GLU A 68 8.58 -18.55 16.64
N ARG A 69 8.92 -18.05 15.45
CA ARG A 69 10.18 -17.37 15.17
C ARG A 69 9.94 -16.16 14.29
N VAL A 70 10.70 -15.10 14.54
CA VAL A 70 10.71 -13.89 13.72
C VAL A 70 12.14 -13.46 13.47
N THR A 71 12.50 -13.28 12.20
CA THR A 71 13.79 -12.73 11.79
C THR A 71 13.54 -11.42 11.07
N LYS A 72 14.22 -10.36 11.51
CA LYS A 72 14.14 -9.02 10.90
C LYS A 72 15.50 -8.66 10.34
N PHE A 73 15.52 -8.13 9.12
CA PHE A 73 16.73 -7.62 8.50
C PHE A 73 16.41 -6.33 7.74
N GLU A 74 17.33 -5.38 7.80
CA GLU A 74 17.18 -4.08 7.17
C GLU A 74 18.23 -3.95 6.07
N ARG A 75 17.80 -3.53 4.87
CA ARG A 75 18.66 -3.26 3.74
C ARG A 75 18.36 -1.87 3.21
N GLY A 76 19.04 -0.87 3.77
CA GLY A 76 18.77 0.53 3.46
C GLY A 76 17.40 0.97 3.99
N VAL A 77 16.51 1.40 3.10
CA VAL A 77 15.13 1.79 3.46
C VAL A 77 14.17 0.60 3.50
N ASP A 78 14.60 -0.57 3.03
CA ASP A 78 13.78 -1.77 3.02
C ASP A 78 13.94 -2.55 4.33
N GLN A 79 12.83 -2.74 5.05
CA GLN A 79 12.75 -3.62 6.19
C GLN A 79 12.11 -4.95 5.78
N TRP A 80 12.85 -6.04 5.95
CA TRP A 80 12.32 -7.37 5.72
C TRP A 80 12.05 -8.05 7.05
N ARG A 81 10.96 -8.82 7.09
CA ARG A 81 10.57 -9.61 8.25
C ARG A 81 10.11 -10.98 7.76
N ILE A 82 10.68 -12.03 8.33
CA ILE A 82 10.30 -13.41 8.05
C ILE A 82 9.70 -13.96 9.34
N GLU A 83 8.50 -14.52 9.23
CA GLU A 83 7.77 -15.11 10.35
C GLU A 83 7.52 -16.59 10.06
N TRP A 84 7.78 -17.44 11.05
CA TRP A 84 7.53 -18.88 10.97
C TRP A 84 6.36 -19.28 11.87
N TYR A 85 5.47 -20.08 11.30
CA TYR A 85 4.28 -20.63 11.93
C TYR A 85 4.26 -22.14 11.67
N GLY A 86 4.87 -22.92 12.56
CA GLY A 86 5.21 -24.32 12.33
C GLY A 86 5.98 -24.49 11.01
N ASN A 87 5.44 -25.32 10.11
CA ASN A 87 6.02 -25.60 8.79
C ASN A 87 5.61 -24.59 7.69
N ARG A 88 5.18 -23.38 8.05
CA ARG A 88 4.87 -22.30 7.08
C ARG A 88 5.72 -21.08 7.36
N ARG A 89 6.19 -20.43 6.30
CA ARG A 89 6.99 -19.21 6.37
C ARG A 89 6.31 -18.09 5.60
N TYR A 90 6.13 -16.95 6.25
CA TYR A 90 5.63 -15.74 5.61
C TYR A 90 6.74 -14.70 5.52
N VAL A 91 6.91 -14.13 4.34
CA VAL A 91 7.92 -13.10 4.09
C VAL A 91 7.22 -11.77 3.89
N PHE A 92 7.60 -10.80 4.71
CA PHE A 92 7.13 -9.43 4.67
C PHE A 92 8.27 -8.51 4.23
N ARG A 93 7.95 -7.54 3.38
CA ARG A 93 8.83 -6.40 3.04
C ARG A 93 8.06 -5.12 3.36
N ASN A 94 8.64 -4.25 4.19
CA ASN A 94 8.03 -3.01 4.66
C ASN A 94 6.61 -3.22 5.23
N ASN A 95 6.43 -4.29 6.01
CA ASN A 95 5.13 -4.75 6.54
C ASN A 95 4.08 -5.12 5.47
N VAL A 96 4.47 -5.33 4.22
CA VAL A 96 3.60 -5.87 3.17
C VAL A 96 3.96 -7.34 2.95
N LEU A 97 2.95 -8.21 2.92
CA LEU A 97 3.14 -9.62 2.64
C LEU A 97 3.55 -9.80 1.17
N GLN A 98 4.74 -10.35 0.94
CA GLN A 98 5.30 -10.54 -0.40
C GLN A 98 5.09 -11.95 -0.93
N ASN A 99 5.22 -12.95 -0.06
CA ASN A 99 5.16 -14.35 -0.45
C ASN A 99 4.63 -15.19 0.71
N ASP A 100 3.54 -15.90 0.45
CA ASP A 100 3.06 -17.06 1.20
C ASP A 100 3.86 -18.28 0.75
N ALA A 101 5.16 -18.28 1.04
CA ALA A 101 6.02 -19.40 0.68
C ALA A 101 5.61 -20.64 1.47
N GLY A 102 4.74 -21.44 0.85
CA GLY A 102 4.34 -22.75 1.32
C GLY A 102 5.56 -23.64 1.54
N ARG A 103 5.51 -24.37 2.67
CA ARG A 103 6.46 -25.34 3.24
C ARG A 103 7.95 -24.95 3.22
N GLU A 104 8.56 -25.17 4.37
CA GLU A 104 10.00 -25.18 4.60
C GLU A 104 10.75 -25.78 3.40
N PRO A 105 11.70 -25.05 2.75
CA PRO A 105 12.72 -25.73 1.99
C PRO A 105 13.52 -26.54 3.01
N ALA A 106 13.58 -27.85 2.81
CA ALA A 106 14.22 -28.80 3.71
C ALA A 106 15.74 -28.61 3.88
N GLU A 107 16.33 -27.52 3.38
CA GLU A 107 17.75 -27.24 3.49
C GLU A 107 18.01 -25.74 3.70
N PRO A 108 18.90 -25.36 4.63
CA PRO A 108 19.38 -24.00 4.75
C PRO A 108 20.11 -23.60 3.46
N PRO A 109 20.02 -22.34 3.00
CA PRO A 109 20.87 -21.87 1.92
C PRO A 109 22.33 -21.96 2.39
N GLU A 110 23.09 -22.87 1.79
CA GLU A 110 24.54 -22.84 1.89
C GLU A 110 25.04 -21.55 1.23
N GLY A 111 25.69 -20.69 2.01
CA GLY A 111 26.35 -19.49 1.50
C GLY A 111 26.21 -18.30 2.42
N PHE A 112 27.31 -18.02 3.12
CA PHE A 112 27.60 -16.79 3.87
C PHE A 112 27.32 -15.51 3.07
#